data_AF-A0A315ZTU8-F1
#
_entry.id   AF-A0A315ZTU8-F1
#
_cell.length_a   1.000
_cell.length_b   1.000
_cell.length_c   1.000
_cell.angle_alpha   90.00
_cell.angle_beta   90.00
_cell.angle_gamma   90.00
#
_symmetry.space_group_name_H-M   'P 1'
#
loop_
_entity.id
_entity.type
_entity.pdbx_description
1 polymer ?
#
loop_
_entity_poly.entity_id
_entity_poly.type
_entity_poly.pdbx_seq_one_letter_code
_entity_poly.pdbx_strand_id
1 'polypeptide(L)' 'MDAVYATWRLGVAKPDPAVNRHVADDLGLPPSACAFVDDSPRHVAGAEAAGMVAYLFTGATNLRLFLATLDR' A
#
# COMPACT_ATOMS: atom_id res chain seq x y z
N MET A 1 -13.96 -2.60 -6.13
CA MET A 1 -13.59 -2.52 -4.70
C MET A 1 -13.83 -3.90 -4.15
N ASP A 2 -12.76 -4.68 -4.05
CA ASP A 2 -12.83 -6.10 -3.72
C ASP A 2 -12.86 -6.33 -2.20
N ALA A 3 -12.21 -5.43 -1.43
CA ALA A 3 -12.23 -5.43 0.04
C ALA A 3 -12.06 -4.00 0.61
N VAL A 4 -12.44 -3.81 1.90
CA VAL A 4 -12.24 -2.56 2.64
C VAL A 4 -11.65 -2.86 4.03
N TYR A 5 -10.44 -2.36 4.27
CA TYR A 5 -9.75 -2.50 5.55
C TYR A 5 -9.77 -1.18 6.30
N ALA A 6 -10.39 -1.18 7.48
CA ALA A 6 -10.45 -0.02 8.35
C ALA A 6 -9.58 -0.27 9.58
N THR A 7 -8.50 0.50 9.73
CA THR A 7 -7.48 0.30 10.79
C THR A 7 -8.06 0.30 12.21
N TRP A 8 -9.13 1.06 12.46
CA TRP A 8 -9.83 1.06 13.76
C TRP A 8 -10.47 -0.30 14.12
N ARG A 9 -10.74 -1.16 13.13
CA ARG A 9 -11.20 -2.54 13.36
C ARG A 9 -10.05 -3.53 13.50
N LEU A 10 -8.85 -3.17 13.09
CA LEU A 10 -7.67 -4.04 13.07
C LEU A 10 -6.81 -3.92 14.33
N GLY A 11 -7.01 -2.87 15.14
CA GLY A 11 -6.17 -2.59 16.32
C GLY A 11 -4.75 -2.13 15.97
N VAL A 12 -4.41 -2.06 14.68
CA VAL A 12 -3.15 -1.56 14.13
C VAL A 12 -3.46 -0.48 13.08
N ALA A 13 -2.62 0.56 13.01
CA ALA A 13 -2.84 1.69 12.11
C ALA A 13 -1.56 2.09 11.38
N LYS A 14 -1.74 2.64 10.17
CA LYS A 14 -0.63 3.27 9.43
C LYS A 14 0.01 4.34 10.32
N PRO A 15 1.35 4.47 10.36
CA PRO A 15 2.32 3.87 9.44
C PRO A 15 2.89 2.50 9.88
N ASP A 16 2.27 1.79 10.85
CA ASP A 16 2.77 0.47 11.25
C ASP A 16 2.75 -0.51 10.06
N PRO A 17 3.89 -1.10 9.68
CA PRO A 17 3.99 -2.06 8.59
C PRO A 17 3.08 -3.28 8.76
N ALA A 18 2.67 -3.61 9.99
CA ALA A 18 1.77 -4.72 10.28
C ALA A 18 0.40 -4.58 9.59
N VAL A 19 -0.09 -3.35 9.40
CA VAL A 19 -1.35 -3.10 8.67
C VAL A 19 -1.23 -3.58 7.23
N ASN A 20 -0.15 -3.20 6.56
CA ASN A 20 0.07 -3.52 5.16
C ASN A 20 0.33 -5.02 4.97
N ARG A 21 1.09 -5.65 5.87
CA ARG A 21 1.27 -7.12 5.88
C ARG A 21 -0.06 -7.84 6.05
N HIS A 22 -0.90 -7.41 7.00
CA HIS A 22 -2.22 -8.01 7.21
C HIS A 22 -3.09 -7.95 5.96
N VAL A 23 -3.09 -6.81 5.24
CA VAL A 23 -3.82 -6.68 3.98
C VAL A 23 -3.26 -7.61 2.90
N ALA A 24 -1.94 -7.70 2.74
CA ALA A 24 -1.33 -8.60 1.76
C ALA A 24 -1.66 -10.08 2.05
N ASP A 25 -1.60 -10.47 3.33
CA ASP A 25 -1.91 -11.82 3.80
C ASP A 25 -3.40 -12.17 3.54
N ASP A 26 -4.32 -11.26 3.82
CA ASP A 26 -5.76 -11.46 3.57
C ASP A 26 -6.10 -11.55 2.08
N LEU A 27 -5.34 -10.84 1.23
CA LEU A 27 -5.42 -10.94 -0.23
C LEU A 27 -4.71 -12.20 -0.79
N GLY A 28 -3.98 -12.96 0.04
CA GLY A 28 -3.21 -14.12 -0.39
C GLY A 28 -2.04 -13.79 -1.31
N LEU A 29 -1.48 -12.57 -1.21
CA LEU A 29 -0.39 -12.08 -2.04
C LEU A 29 0.86 -11.82 -1.22
N PRO A 30 2.07 -12.05 -1.76
CA PRO A 30 3.28 -11.55 -1.11
C PRO A 30 3.28 -10.01 -1.15
N PRO A 31 3.80 -9.31 -0.11
CA PRO A 31 3.84 -7.86 -0.10
C PRO A 31 4.48 -7.23 -1.35
N SER A 32 5.49 -7.89 -1.93
CA SER A 32 6.16 -7.44 -3.16
C SER A 32 5.27 -7.44 -4.41
N ALA A 33 4.14 -8.13 -4.38
CA ALA A 33 3.13 -8.11 -5.44
C ALA A 33 2.01 -7.08 -5.17
N CYS A 34 2.07 -6.33 -4.07
CA CYS A 34 1.10 -5.32 -3.72
C CYS A 34 1.67 -3.91 -3.95
N ALA A 35 0.90 -3.07 -4.65
CA ALA A 35 1.18 -1.65 -4.79
C ALA A 35 0.37 -0.83 -3.77
N PHE A 36 1.05 0.07 -3.06
CA PHE A 36 0.45 0.97 -2.08
C PHE A 36 0.55 2.43 -2.53
N VAL A 37 -0.56 3.17 -2.46
CA VAL A 37 -0.62 4.58 -2.88
C VAL A 37 -1.24 5.41 -1.77
N ASP A 38 -0.54 6.45 -1.31
CA ASP A 38 -0.99 7.36 -0.25
C ASP A 38 -0.32 8.73 -0.44
N ASP A 39 -0.96 9.81 -0.01
CA ASP A 39 -0.44 11.17 -0.09
C ASP A 39 0.44 11.54 1.13
N SER A 40 0.54 10.65 2.12
CA SER A 40 1.36 10.83 3.31
C SER A 40 2.71 10.12 3.19
N PRO A 41 3.85 10.85 3.19
CA PRO A 41 5.19 10.24 3.12
C PRO A 41 5.44 9.20 4.23
N ARG A 42 4.89 9.41 5.44
CA ARG A 42 5.01 8.45 6.54
C ARG A 42 4.28 7.13 6.27
N HIS A 43 3.14 7.16 5.59
CA HIS A 43 2.38 5.94 5.28
C HIS A 43 3.06 5.17 4.15
N VAL A 44 3.59 5.88 3.15
CA VAL A 44 4.39 5.31 2.07
C VAL A 44 5.60 4.57 2.64
N ALA A 45 6.37 5.22 3.51
CA ALA A 45 7.51 4.57 4.17
C ALA A 45 7.11 3.33 4.99
N GLY A 46 5.94 3.35 5.65
CA GLY A 46 5.39 2.19 6.35
C GLY A 46 5.03 1.02 5.43
N ALA A 47 4.59 1.30 4.21
CA ALA A 47 4.33 0.29 3.19
C ALA A 47 5.62 -0.28 2.58
N GLU A 48 6.62 0.56 2.31
CA GLU A 48 7.96 0.11 1.88
C GLU A 48 8.59 -0.80 2.93
N ALA A 49 8.50 -0.43 4.21
CA ALA A 49 8.97 -1.24 5.32
C ALA A 49 8.18 -2.57 5.49
N ALA A 50 6.99 -2.68 4.92
CA ALA A 50 6.23 -3.92 4.83
C ALA A 50 6.64 -4.80 3.64
N GLY A 51 7.50 -4.30 2.74
CA GLY A 51 7.93 -4.99 1.53
C GLY A 51 7.03 -4.72 0.31
N MET A 52 6.15 -3.72 0.37
CA MET A 52 5.29 -3.34 -0.76
C MET A 52 5.98 -2.38 -1.73
N VAL A 53 5.48 -2.34 -2.97
CA VAL A 53 5.81 -1.27 -3.91
C VAL A 53 4.97 -0.05 -3.54
N ALA A 54 5.57 0.95 -2.91
CA ALA A 54 4.82 2.12 -2.43
C ALA A 54 5.05 3.36 -3.31
N TYR A 55 4.03 4.20 -3.43
CA TYR A 55 4.07 5.43 -4.22
C TYR A 55 3.44 6.60 -3.47
N LEU A 56 4.19 7.70 -3.36
CA LEU A 56 3.70 8.97 -2.83
C LEU A 56 2.84 9.68 -3.88
N PHE A 57 1.55 9.76 -3.61
CA PHE A 57 0.61 10.39 -4.51
C PHE A 57 0.84 11.91 -4.57
N THR A 58 1.18 12.41 -5.77
CA THR A 58 1.34 13.85 -6.06
C THR A 58 0.37 14.36 -7.13
N GLY A 59 -0.41 13.46 -7.74
CA GLY A 59 -1.37 13.79 -8.79
C GLY A 59 -1.64 12.62 -9.74
N ALA A 60 -2.80 12.67 -10.40
CA ALA A 60 -3.28 11.57 -11.24
C ALA A 60 -2.37 11.27 -12.44
N THR A 61 -1.73 12.28 -13.04
CA THR A 61 -0.80 12.08 -14.17
C THR A 61 0.40 11.23 -13.76
N ASN A 62 1.05 11.58 -12.66
CA ASN A 62 2.23 10.85 -12.19
C ASN A 62 1.85 9.46 -11.67
N LEU A 63 0.69 9.32 -11.03
CA LEU A 63 0.18 8.01 -10.62
C LEU A 63 -0.01 7.07 -11.83
N ARG A 64 -0.59 7.55 -12.93
CA ARG A 64 -0.75 6.73 -14.15
C ARG A 64 0.59 6.26 -14.72
N LEU A 65 1.61 7.13 -14.73
CA LEU A 65 2.95 6.76 -15.19
C LEU A 65 3.56 5.69 -14.29
N PHE A 66 3.42 5.81 -12.98
CA PHE A 66 3.87 4.80 -12.02
C PHE A 66 3.15 3.46 -12.22
N LEU A 67 1.82 3.45 -12.35
CA LEU A 67 1.08 2.20 -12.56
C LEU A 67 1.50 1.49 -13.86
N ALA A 68 1.77 2.25 -14.93
CA ALA A 68 2.28 1.69 -16.19
C ALA A 68 3.68 1.05 -16.08
N THR A 69 4.41 1.26 -14.98
CA THR A 69 5.66 0.53 -14.73
C THR A 69 5.46 -0.82 -14.05
N LEU A 70 4.28 -1.07 -13.46
CA LEU A 70 3.96 -2.30 -12.73
C LEU A 70 3.40 -3.41 -13.63
N ASP A 71 2.82 -3.05 -14.78
CA ASP A 71 2.23 -3.98 -15.75
C ASP A 71 3.27 -4.73 -16.62
N ARG A 72 4.55 -4.76 -16.20
CA ARG A 72 5.66 -5.36 -16.98
C ARG A 72 6.19 -6.63 -16.36
#